data_AF-A0A5V0USQ2-F1
#
_entry.id   AF-A0A5V0USQ2-F1
#
_cell.length_a   1.000
_cell.length_b   1.000
_cell.length_c   1.000
_cell.angle_alpha   90.00
_cell.angle_beta   90.00
_cell.angle_gamma   90.00
#
_symmetry.space_group_name_H-M   'P 1'
#
loop_
_entity.id
_entity.type
_entity.pdbx_description
1 polymer ?
#
loop_
_entity_poly.entity_id
_entity_poly.type
_entity_poly.pdbx_seq_one_letter_code
_entity_poly.pdbx_strand_id
1 'polypeptide(L)'
;MQDIKIHFQDYSFVKIECSDSVSMELRDYFSFEVEGAQFSSRYKYGGWDGRIRLFTYENTLPIGLIKTVGIFAKNMGYTIWVDPRLLEKEEVTEEGINQWIDSLDVYSGNNKISPYWYQREAVFKGIHNRRRMLVLPTSAGKSLVACLLSRWYLENYTGKVLIIVPTTSLVVQMRDDFVDYQLFPYEAIHCVMSGKSKEVGDRLITVSTWQSACKQPKEWFRQYGMVIVDECHKATAKNLTNIVNDMTHCRFKIGMTGSPKESKAHLMQYVGLFGDISKIVEIKQLMDEGQVTPLKINALFLRYSEEECRGMKGKDYADEIKFINGHSARNKFACNLALKLARRQENVFLMFRYSKHGKMLHSALQRVYDKVYYVSSEITTTERDALKKMAENEKGMIVVASYGVFSTGVSIKNLHHVIFGHPVKESTIVRQSIGRALRKHGSKSLATVWDLIDDLCVMGRNGKVSRKNYAVKHALERIKCYITDKFDWTQKRIVLA
;
A
#
# COMPACT_ATOMS: atom_id res chain seq x y z
N MET A 1 -28.62 23.61 27.31
CA MET A 1 -27.63 24.29 26.44
C MET A 1 -26.64 23.22 26.01
N GLN A 2 -26.24 23.16 24.74
CA GLN A 2 -25.30 22.13 24.26
C GLN A 2 -23.87 22.65 24.43
N ASP A 3 -22.98 21.83 25.01
CA ASP A 3 -21.59 22.23 25.28
C ASP A 3 -20.75 22.32 23.99
N ILE A 4 -21.06 21.44 23.03
CA ILE A 4 -20.40 21.37 21.73
C ILE A 4 -21.46 21.37 20.63
N LYS A 5 -21.34 22.30 19.68
CA LYS A 5 -22.13 22.30 18.44
C LYS A 5 -21.23 22.15 17.24
N ILE A 6 -21.48 21.13 16.41
CA ILE A 6 -20.73 20.87 15.19
C ILE A 6 -21.54 21.33 14.00
N HIS A 7 -21.05 22.37 13.32
CA HIS A 7 -21.66 22.97 12.13
C HIS A 7 -20.96 22.47 10.86
N PHE A 8 -21.74 22.20 9.81
CA PHE A 8 -21.17 21.96 8.48
C PHE A 8 -20.57 23.27 7.95
N GLN A 9 -19.27 23.24 7.62
CA GLN A 9 -18.59 24.35 6.96
C GLN A 9 -18.43 24.05 5.46
N ASP A 10 -17.79 22.93 5.13
CA ASP A 10 -17.60 22.44 3.76
C ASP A 10 -17.31 20.94 3.76
N TYR A 11 -17.05 20.33 2.59
CA TYR A 11 -16.74 18.89 2.51
C TYR A 11 -15.29 18.53 2.91
N SER A 12 -14.53 19.46 3.46
CA SER A 12 -13.20 19.22 4.05
C SER A 12 -13.21 19.41 5.56
N PHE A 13 -13.94 20.39 6.08
CA PHE A 13 -13.92 20.78 7.49
C PHE A 13 -15.31 20.96 8.09
N VAL A 14 -15.38 20.80 9.42
CA VAL A 14 -16.48 21.27 10.25
C VAL A 14 -16.02 22.45 11.09
N LYS A 15 -16.98 23.30 11.46
CA LYS A 15 -16.79 24.37 12.44
C LYS A 15 -17.39 23.92 13.77
N ILE A 16 -16.62 24.03 14.85
CA ILE A 16 -17.07 23.68 16.20
C ILE A 16 -17.31 24.96 16.99
N GLU A 17 -18.49 25.08 17.58
CA GLU A 17 -18.85 26.13 18.52
C GLU A 17 -18.89 25.51 19.93
N CYS A 18 -18.04 26.02 20.82
CA CYS A 18 -17.89 25.57 22.20
C CYS A 18 -17.22 26.70 23.02
N SER A 19 -17.12 26.53 24.34
CA SER A 19 -16.34 27.44 25.18
C SER A 19 -14.84 27.33 24.91
N ASP A 20 -14.07 28.34 25.33
CA ASP A 20 -12.60 28.34 25.18
C ASP A 20 -11.94 27.17 25.91
N SER A 21 -12.44 26.79 27.09
CA SER A 21 -11.94 25.63 27.84
C SER A 21 -12.10 24.33 27.05
N VAL A 22 -13.29 24.11 26.48
CA VAL A 22 -13.58 22.92 25.67
C VAL A 22 -12.79 22.94 24.36
N SER A 23 -12.58 24.13 23.77
CA SER A 23 -11.72 24.29 22.58
C SER A 23 -10.27 23.86 22.88
N MET A 24 -9.73 24.22 24.04
CA MET A 24 -8.38 23.79 24.46
C MET A 24 -8.29 22.26 24.66
N GLU A 25 -9.29 21.65 25.29
CA GLU A 25 -9.34 20.20 25.46
C GLU A 25 -9.45 19.45 24.12
N LEU A 26 -10.34 19.91 23.23
CA LEU A 26 -10.45 19.37 21.87
C LEU A 26 -9.12 19.50 21.13
N ARG A 27 -8.43 20.61 21.30
CA ARG A 27 -7.15 20.86 20.63
C ARG A 27 -6.04 19.93 21.09
N ASP A 28 -6.01 19.59 22.37
CA ASP A 28 -5.09 18.59 22.88
C ASP A 28 -5.49 17.17 22.47
N TYR A 29 -6.78 16.85 22.54
CA TYR A 29 -7.32 15.54 22.15
C TYR A 29 -7.07 15.20 20.67
N PHE A 30 -7.26 16.19 19.78
CA PHE A 30 -6.97 16.06 18.35
C PHE A 30 -5.52 16.39 18.00
N SER A 31 -4.59 15.90 18.82
CA SER A 31 -3.15 16.04 18.60
C SER A 31 -2.40 14.73 18.75
N PHE A 32 -1.22 14.66 18.14
CA PHE A 32 -0.32 13.52 18.24
C PHE A 32 1.14 13.97 18.08
N GLU A 33 2.05 13.20 18.68
CA GLU A 33 3.49 13.43 18.58
C GLU A 33 4.03 13.02 17.21
N VAL A 34 4.97 13.82 16.69
CA VAL A 34 5.64 13.52 15.44
C VAL A 34 6.90 12.71 15.72
N GLU A 35 6.99 11.53 15.10
CA GLU A 35 8.20 10.70 15.20
C GLU A 35 9.43 11.48 14.70
N GLY A 36 10.44 11.60 15.56
CA GLY A 36 11.66 12.35 15.26
C GLY A 36 11.56 13.87 15.44
N ALA A 37 10.48 14.39 16.05
CA ALA A 37 10.32 15.81 16.37
C ALA A 37 11.54 16.41 17.09
N GLN A 38 12.15 15.62 17.99
CA GLN A 38 13.34 16.00 18.77
C GLN A 38 14.56 16.37 17.92
N PHE A 39 14.61 15.92 16.67
CA PHE A 39 15.70 16.25 15.75
C PHE A 39 15.49 17.58 15.02
N SER A 40 14.26 18.11 15.02
CA SER A 40 13.94 19.36 14.34
C SER A 40 14.49 20.58 15.09
N SER A 41 15.00 21.57 14.34
CA SER A 41 15.51 22.81 14.94
C SER A 41 14.44 23.55 15.74
N ARG A 42 13.19 23.57 15.26
CA ARG A 42 12.08 24.22 15.97
C ARG A 42 11.81 23.61 17.35
N TYR A 43 11.92 22.29 17.48
CA TYR A 43 11.81 21.63 18.78
C TYR A 43 13.00 21.95 19.68
N LYS A 44 14.23 21.85 19.13
CA LYS A 44 15.46 22.12 19.89
C LYS A 44 15.56 23.54 20.45
N TYR A 45 15.03 24.52 19.71
CA TYR A 45 15.04 25.93 20.11
C TYR A 45 13.71 26.39 20.75
N GLY A 46 12.86 25.46 21.20
CA GLY A 46 11.65 25.78 21.99
C GLY A 46 10.48 26.39 21.22
N GLY A 47 10.57 26.50 19.89
CA GLY A 47 9.52 27.07 19.03
C GLY A 47 8.42 26.07 18.63
N TRP A 48 8.51 24.81 19.05
CA TRP A 48 7.51 23.78 18.77
C TRP A 48 7.60 22.64 19.80
N ASP A 49 6.45 22.20 20.31
CA ASP A 49 6.33 21.12 21.31
C ASP A 49 6.39 19.71 20.71
N GLY A 50 6.59 19.59 19.39
CA GLY A 50 6.69 18.30 18.70
C GLY A 50 5.35 17.66 18.37
N ARG A 51 4.23 18.33 18.65
CA ARG A 51 2.88 17.80 18.38
C ARG A 51 2.26 18.47 17.15
N ILE A 52 1.55 17.69 16.34
CA ILE A 52 0.64 18.20 15.32
C ILE A 52 -0.75 18.23 15.92
N ARG A 53 -1.46 19.35 15.74
CA ARG A 53 -2.85 19.56 16.15
C ARG A 53 -3.72 19.68 14.91
N LEU A 54 -4.78 18.88 14.84
CA LEU A 54 -5.72 18.90 13.72
C LEU A 54 -6.89 19.86 13.94
N PHE A 55 -7.18 20.18 15.19
CA PHE A 55 -8.15 21.22 15.53
C PHE A 55 -7.45 22.59 15.54
N THR A 56 -7.94 23.52 14.72
CA THR A 56 -7.32 24.84 14.51
C THR A 56 -7.80 25.87 15.53
N TYR A 57 -7.11 27.02 15.60
CA TYR A 57 -7.52 28.13 16.47
C TYR A 57 -8.84 28.77 16.03
N GLU A 58 -9.17 28.63 14.76
CA GLU A 58 -10.45 29.03 14.19
C GLU A 58 -11.55 28.00 14.51
N ASN A 59 -11.34 27.10 15.46
CA ASN A 59 -12.25 26.01 15.83
C ASN A 59 -12.71 25.18 14.64
N THR A 60 -11.81 24.88 13.70
CA THR A 60 -12.09 23.99 12.56
C THR A 60 -11.45 22.63 12.75
N LEU A 61 -12.13 21.58 12.30
CA LEU A 61 -11.67 20.20 12.37
C LEU A 61 -11.90 19.50 11.02
N PRO A 62 -10.98 18.64 10.55
CA PRO A 62 -11.24 17.80 9.39
C PRO A 62 -12.52 16.97 9.57
N ILE A 63 -13.43 17.07 8.59
CA ILE A 63 -14.79 16.50 8.66
C ILE A 63 -14.81 14.99 8.94
N GLY A 64 -13.78 14.24 8.54
CA GLY A 64 -13.71 12.81 8.80
C GLY A 64 -13.58 12.43 10.29
N LEU A 65 -13.28 13.39 11.19
CA LEU A 65 -13.11 13.16 12.62
C LEU A 65 -14.37 13.40 13.47
N ILE A 66 -15.54 13.71 12.87
CA ILE A 66 -16.77 14.04 13.62
C ILE A 66 -17.15 12.96 14.64
N LYS A 67 -17.08 11.68 14.27
CA LYS A 67 -17.37 10.58 15.20
C LYS A 67 -16.42 10.57 16.41
N THR A 68 -15.17 10.98 16.19
CA THR A 68 -14.16 11.08 17.25
C THR A 68 -14.48 12.23 18.21
N VAL A 69 -15.12 13.31 17.73
CA VAL A 69 -15.66 14.37 18.61
C VAL A 69 -16.79 13.83 19.49
N GLY A 70 -17.66 12.99 18.93
CA GLY A 70 -18.72 12.32 19.71
C GLY A 70 -18.15 11.40 20.81
N ILE A 71 -17.06 10.68 20.54
CA ILE A 71 -16.35 9.88 21.54
C ILE A 71 -15.73 10.77 22.62
N PHE A 72 -15.08 11.86 22.22
CA PHE A 72 -14.54 12.85 23.15
C PHE A 72 -15.62 13.41 24.08
N ALA A 73 -16.72 13.90 23.52
CA ALA A 73 -17.83 14.48 24.27
C ALA A 73 -18.40 13.46 25.28
N LYS A 74 -18.63 12.22 24.85
CA LYS A 74 -19.08 11.14 25.74
C LYS A 74 -18.11 10.88 26.90
N ASN A 75 -16.81 10.83 26.62
CA ASN A 75 -15.80 10.53 27.64
C ASN A 75 -15.61 11.67 28.65
N MET A 76 -15.77 12.91 28.21
CA MET A 76 -15.65 14.10 29.06
C MET A 76 -16.98 14.54 29.70
N GLY A 77 -18.09 13.86 29.40
CA GLY A 77 -19.41 14.18 29.93
C GLY A 77 -20.08 15.40 29.29
N TYR A 78 -19.66 15.80 28.08
CA TYR A 78 -20.25 16.91 27.35
C TYR A 78 -21.47 16.51 26.53
N THR A 79 -22.42 17.44 26.44
CA THR A 79 -23.55 17.38 25.52
C THR A 79 -23.16 17.89 24.14
N ILE A 80 -23.66 17.23 23.09
CA ILE A 80 -23.31 17.53 21.70
C ILE A 80 -24.55 17.70 20.81
N TRP A 81 -24.51 18.72 19.96
CA TRP A 81 -25.38 18.86 18.80
C TRP A 81 -24.55 18.75 17.52
N VAL A 82 -25.10 18.04 16.53
CA VAL A 82 -24.45 17.83 15.22
C VAL A 82 -25.42 18.28 14.14
N ASP A 83 -24.95 19.13 13.25
CA ASP A 83 -25.68 19.52 12.04
C ASP A 83 -26.14 18.28 11.26
N PRO A 84 -27.44 18.09 10.98
CA PRO A 84 -27.96 16.91 10.30
C PRO A 84 -27.29 16.61 8.96
N ARG A 85 -26.81 17.64 8.24
CA ARG A 85 -26.09 17.49 6.96
C ARG A 85 -24.83 16.63 7.09
N LEU A 86 -24.23 16.61 8.28
CA LEU A 86 -23.04 15.83 8.59
C LEU A 86 -23.32 14.34 8.83
N LEU A 87 -24.58 14.00 9.10
CA LEU A 87 -25.04 12.64 9.36
C LEU A 87 -25.64 11.97 8.12
N GLU A 88 -25.90 12.75 7.07
CA GLU A 88 -26.42 12.26 5.81
C GLU A 88 -25.51 11.23 5.16
N LYS A 89 -26.16 10.20 4.63
CA LYS A 89 -25.55 9.12 3.85
C LYS A 89 -26.21 9.04 2.49
N GLU A 90 -25.62 8.26 1.59
CA GLU A 90 -26.32 7.94 0.34
C GLU A 90 -27.43 6.93 0.60
N GLU A 91 -28.61 7.24 0.06
CA GLU A 91 -29.83 6.43 0.13
C GLU A 91 -29.73 5.25 -0.85
N VAL A 92 -28.78 4.36 -0.57
CA VAL A 92 -28.55 3.12 -1.31
C VAL A 92 -28.55 1.95 -0.35
N THR A 93 -29.11 0.83 -0.78
CA THR A 93 -29.02 -0.46 -0.07
C THR A 93 -27.89 -1.30 -0.66
N GLU A 94 -27.43 -2.29 0.10
CA GLU A 94 -26.40 -3.22 -0.38
C GLU A 94 -26.92 -4.04 -1.57
N GLU A 95 -28.16 -4.49 -1.50
CA GLU A 95 -28.87 -5.19 -2.57
C GLU A 95 -29.01 -4.31 -3.81
N GLY A 96 -29.35 -3.02 -3.63
CA GLY A 96 -29.49 -2.08 -4.73
C GLY A 96 -28.16 -1.83 -5.45
N ILE A 97 -27.06 -1.69 -4.70
CA ILE A 97 -25.71 -1.59 -5.29
C ILE A 97 -25.33 -2.90 -6.00
N ASN A 98 -25.67 -4.06 -5.45
CA ASN A 98 -25.40 -5.34 -6.10
C ASN A 98 -26.15 -5.48 -7.42
N GLN A 99 -27.44 -5.14 -7.46
CA GLN A 99 -28.27 -5.14 -8.67
C GLN A 99 -27.73 -4.14 -9.72
N TRP A 100 -27.35 -2.94 -9.28
CA TRP A 100 -26.71 -1.96 -10.16
C TRP A 100 -25.41 -2.52 -10.75
N ILE A 101 -24.54 -3.14 -9.95
CA ILE A 101 -23.31 -3.79 -10.44
C ILE A 101 -23.64 -4.92 -11.43
N ASP A 102 -24.67 -5.72 -11.18
CA ASP A 102 -25.08 -6.83 -12.05
C ASP A 102 -25.64 -6.35 -13.39
N SER A 103 -26.14 -5.12 -13.45
CA SER A 103 -26.59 -4.48 -14.69
C SER A 103 -25.44 -4.00 -15.59
N LEU A 104 -24.20 -3.96 -15.07
CA LEU A 104 -23.03 -3.49 -15.81
C LEU A 104 -22.31 -4.65 -16.51
N ASP A 105 -21.97 -4.43 -17.78
CA ASP A 105 -21.10 -5.34 -18.52
C ASP A 105 -19.62 -4.99 -18.27
N VAL A 106 -19.02 -5.68 -17.30
CA VAL A 106 -17.60 -5.51 -16.95
C VAL A 106 -16.76 -6.58 -17.66
N TYR A 107 -15.64 -6.17 -18.26
CA TYR A 107 -14.74 -7.07 -18.98
C TYR A 107 -13.32 -7.12 -18.41
N SER A 108 -12.54 -8.13 -18.79
CA SER A 108 -11.07 -8.06 -18.75
C SER A 108 -10.53 -8.73 -20.00
N GLY A 109 -9.88 -7.94 -20.86
CA GLY A 109 -9.70 -8.27 -22.26
C GLY A 109 -11.06 -8.60 -22.91
N ASN A 110 -11.17 -9.80 -23.47
CA ASN A 110 -12.39 -10.26 -24.14
C ASN A 110 -13.34 -11.03 -23.21
N ASN A 111 -12.98 -11.25 -21.94
CA ASN A 111 -13.77 -12.06 -21.02
C ASN A 111 -14.68 -11.17 -20.19
N LYS A 112 -15.99 -11.44 -20.21
CA LYS A 112 -16.92 -10.84 -19.25
C LYS A 112 -16.61 -11.35 -17.84
N ILE A 113 -16.50 -10.44 -16.89
CA ILE A 113 -16.20 -10.74 -15.49
C ILE A 113 -17.30 -10.16 -14.59
N SER A 114 -17.41 -10.71 -13.38
CA SER A 114 -18.27 -10.14 -12.33
C SER A 114 -17.42 -9.73 -11.14
N PRO A 115 -17.65 -8.55 -10.55
CA PRO A 115 -16.95 -8.15 -9.33
C PRO A 115 -17.21 -9.13 -8.19
N TYR A 116 -16.16 -9.45 -7.43
CA TYR A 116 -16.25 -10.32 -6.25
C TYR A 116 -17.06 -9.65 -5.12
N TRP A 117 -17.59 -10.46 -4.19
CA TRP A 117 -18.41 -9.98 -3.06
C TRP A 117 -17.72 -8.85 -2.27
N TYR A 118 -16.42 -8.99 -1.98
CA TYR A 118 -15.67 -7.98 -1.23
C TYR A 118 -15.43 -6.70 -2.04
N GLN A 119 -15.44 -6.77 -3.38
CA GLN A 119 -15.37 -5.58 -4.22
C GLN A 119 -16.70 -4.84 -4.19
N ARG A 120 -17.81 -5.59 -4.24
CA ARG A 120 -19.17 -5.04 -4.13
C ARG A 120 -19.38 -4.39 -2.77
N GLU A 121 -18.96 -5.05 -1.69
CA GLU A 121 -19.02 -4.48 -0.35
C GLU A 121 -18.19 -3.19 -0.28
N ALA A 122 -16.97 -3.17 -0.83
CA ALA A 122 -16.14 -1.96 -0.85
C ALA A 122 -16.80 -0.80 -1.60
N VAL A 123 -17.45 -1.08 -2.74
CA VAL A 123 -18.22 -0.10 -3.52
C VAL A 123 -19.40 0.42 -2.69
N PHE A 124 -20.21 -0.48 -2.11
CA PHE A 124 -21.34 -0.10 -1.24
C PHE A 124 -20.88 0.76 -0.07
N LYS A 125 -19.86 0.34 0.69
CA LYS A 125 -19.34 1.11 1.83
C LYS A 125 -18.76 2.46 1.38
N GLY A 126 -18.14 2.55 0.21
CA GLY A 126 -17.65 3.80 -0.36
C GLY A 126 -18.79 4.78 -0.70
N ILE A 127 -19.80 4.29 -1.41
CA ILE A 127 -20.97 5.06 -1.83
C ILE A 127 -21.81 5.48 -0.62
N HIS A 128 -22.32 4.51 0.14
CA HIS A 128 -23.25 4.74 1.26
C HIS A 128 -22.71 5.76 2.26
N ASN A 129 -21.42 5.72 2.54
CA ASN A 129 -20.82 6.59 3.55
C ASN A 129 -20.23 7.88 3.00
N ARG A 130 -20.14 8.05 1.68
CA ARG A 130 -19.48 9.16 0.93
C ARG A 130 -17.97 9.27 1.18
N ARG A 131 -17.53 9.06 2.41
CA ARG A 131 -16.14 9.15 2.87
C ARG A 131 -15.78 7.87 3.60
N ARG A 132 -14.85 7.11 3.04
CA ARG A 132 -14.37 5.90 3.70
C ARG A 132 -12.91 5.62 3.37
N MET A 133 -12.15 5.16 4.36
CA MET A 133 -10.92 4.44 4.10
C MET A 133 -11.23 2.96 3.91
N LEU A 134 -11.11 2.47 2.68
CA LEU A 134 -11.34 1.08 2.31
C LEU A 134 -10.02 0.30 2.40
N VAL A 135 -9.96 -0.64 3.32
CA VAL A 135 -8.79 -1.51 3.49
C VAL A 135 -9.03 -2.80 2.72
N LEU A 136 -8.37 -2.90 1.57
CA LEU A 136 -8.38 -4.06 0.69
C LEU A 136 -6.94 -4.48 0.33
N PRO A 137 -6.62 -5.78 0.31
CA PRO A 137 -5.33 -6.26 -0.17
C PRO A 137 -5.02 -5.79 -1.59
N THR A 138 -3.74 -5.64 -1.94
CA THR A 138 -3.32 -5.22 -3.30
C THR A 138 -3.78 -6.21 -4.39
N SER A 139 -4.00 -7.48 -4.04
CA SER A 139 -4.53 -8.52 -4.92
C SER A 139 -6.05 -8.42 -5.17
N ALA A 140 -6.78 -7.64 -4.36
CA ALA A 140 -8.24 -7.59 -4.37
C ALA A 140 -8.83 -6.74 -5.52
N GLY A 141 -8.04 -6.36 -6.53
CA GLY A 141 -8.56 -5.61 -7.68
C GLY A 141 -9.14 -4.24 -7.33
N LYS A 142 -8.38 -3.41 -6.60
CA LYS A 142 -8.79 -2.05 -6.21
C LYS A 142 -9.08 -1.14 -7.42
N SER A 143 -8.45 -1.38 -8.57
CA SER A 143 -8.72 -0.65 -9.81
C SER A 143 -10.18 -0.81 -10.24
N LEU A 144 -10.73 -2.04 -10.18
CA LEU A 144 -12.13 -2.29 -10.47
C LEU A 144 -13.06 -1.59 -9.46
N VAL A 145 -12.72 -1.62 -8.16
CA VAL A 145 -13.47 -0.88 -7.13
C VAL A 145 -13.47 0.62 -7.42
N ALA A 146 -12.32 1.20 -7.78
CA ALA A 146 -12.22 2.60 -8.17
C ALA A 146 -13.05 2.93 -9.41
N CYS A 147 -13.06 2.03 -10.39
CA CYS A 147 -13.82 2.17 -11.63
C CYS A 147 -15.32 2.20 -11.36
N LEU A 148 -15.83 1.25 -10.58
CA LEU A 148 -17.23 1.18 -10.17
C LEU A 148 -17.65 2.40 -9.34
N LEU A 149 -16.84 2.84 -8.37
CA LEU A 149 -17.10 4.07 -7.61
C LEU A 149 -17.19 5.29 -8.53
N SER A 150 -16.28 5.40 -9.50
CA SER A 150 -16.28 6.49 -10.48
C SER A 150 -17.51 6.44 -11.37
N ARG A 151 -17.92 5.24 -11.81
CA ARG A 151 -19.09 5.01 -12.65
C ARG A 151 -20.37 5.41 -11.96
N TRP A 152 -20.57 4.91 -10.74
CA TRP A 152 -21.73 5.26 -9.93
C TRP A 152 -21.82 6.78 -9.71
N TYR A 153 -20.70 7.42 -9.38
CA TYR A 153 -20.69 8.87 -9.17
C TYR A 153 -21.10 9.65 -10.43
N LEU A 154 -20.56 9.29 -11.59
CA LEU A 154 -20.83 9.98 -12.85
C LEU A 154 -22.26 9.73 -13.37
N GLU A 155 -22.91 8.64 -12.97
CA GLU A 155 -24.32 8.38 -13.29
C GLU A 155 -25.28 9.15 -12.38
N ASN A 156 -24.85 9.57 -11.18
CA ASN A 156 -25.73 10.13 -10.15
C ASN A 156 -25.44 11.59 -9.78
N TYR A 157 -24.29 12.15 -10.18
CA TYR A 157 -23.87 13.51 -9.83
C TYR A 157 -23.30 14.29 -11.00
N THR A 158 -23.45 15.60 -10.91
CA THR A 158 -22.74 16.56 -11.74
C THR A 158 -21.38 16.86 -11.13
N GLY A 159 -20.30 16.58 -11.85
CA GLY A 159 -18.94 16.82 -11.42
C GLY A 159 -17.97 15.81 -12.00
N LYS A 160 -16.68 15.97 -11.70
CA LYS A 160 -15.63 15.07 -12.17
C LYS A 160 -15.08 14.18 -11.06
N VAL A 161 -14.38 13.13 -11.45
CA VAL A 161 -13.67 12.23 -10.53
C VAL A 161 -12.16 12.47 -10.61
N LEU A 162 -11.51 12.64 -9.46
CA LEU A 162 -10.06 12.69 -9.35
C LEU A 162 -9.54 11.38 -8.75
N ILE A 163 -8.67 10.68 -9.47
CA ILE A 163 -7.99 9.49 -9.00
C ILE A 163 -6.52 9.82 -8.76
N ILE A 164 -6.03 9.54 -7.56
CA ILE A 164 -4.64 9.78 -7.17
C ILE A 164 -3.92 8.46 -6.95
N VAL A 165 -2.78 8.30 -7.64
CA VAL A 165 -1.94 7.09 -7.58
C VAL A 165 -0.47 7.42 -7.25
N PRO A 166 0.33 6.47 -6.73
CA PRO A 166 1.71 6.74 -6.31
C PRO A 166 2.71 7.12 -7.40
N THR A 167 2.58 6.60 -8.63
CA THR A 167 3.59 6.73 -9.69
C THR A 167 2.95 7.00 -11.04
N THR A 168 3.70 7.58 -11.97
CA THR A 168 3.26 7.82 -13.35
C THR A 168 2.94 6.53 -14.10
N SER A 169 3.66 5.43 -13.82
CA SER A 169 3.33 4.11 -14.38
C SER A 169 1.93 3.64 -13.97
N LEU A 170 1.53 3.91 -12.73
CA LEU A 170 0.19 3.58 -12.24
C LEU A 170 -0.89 4.53 -12.80
N VAL A 171 -0.53 5.75 -13.22
CA VAL A 171 -1.48 6.66 -13.89
C VAL A 171 -1.95 6.06 -15.20
N VAL A 172 -0.99 5.60 -16.02
CA VAL A 172 -1.28 4.94 -17.29
C VAL A 172 -2.02 3.63 -17.06
N GLN A 173 -1.52 2.80 -16.14
CA GLN A 173 -2.16 1.52 -15.81
C GLN A 173 -3.62 1.69 -15.35
N MET A 174 -3.91 2.66 -14.48
CA MET A 174 -5.28 2.87 -13.98
C MET A 174 -6.24 3.26 -15.11
N ARG A 175 -5.79 4.11 -16.05
CA ARG A 175 -6.58 4.44 -17.24
C ARG A 175 -6.81 3.20 -18.09
N ASP A 176 -5.75 2.45 -18.39
CA ASP A 176 -5.83 1.28 -19.25
C ASP A 176 -6.72 0.20 -18.63
N ASP A 177 -6.65 -0.01 -17.31
CA ASP A 177 -7.57 -0.90 -16.57
C ASP A 177 -9.03 -0.42 -16.71
N PHE A 178 -9.32 0.88 -16.60
CA PHE A 178 -10.69 1.42 -16.74
C PHE A 178 -11.27 1.20 -18.14
N VAL A 179 -10.42 1.32 -19.16
CA VAL A 179 -10.79 1.05 -20.56
C VAL A 179 -10.97 -0.47 -20.79
N ASP A 180 -10.10 -1.30 -20.22
CA ASP A 180 -10.20 -2.78 -20.28
C ASP A 180 -11.49 -3.30 -19.63
N TYR A 181 -11.94 -2.64 -18.55
CA TYR A 181 -13.25 -2.93 -17.94
C TYR A 181 -14.44 -2.55 -18.82
N GLN A 182 -14.22 -1.79 -19.89
CA GLN A 182 -15.23 -1.24 -20.80
C GLN A 182 -16.28 -0.35 -20.13
N LEU A 183 -15.97 0.15 -18.92
CA LEU A 183 -16.85 1.06 -18.20
C LEU A 183 -16.65 2.53 -18.61
N PHE A 184 -15.49 2.83 -19.21
CA PHE A 184 -15.14 4.16 -19.69
C PHE A 184 -14.36 4.10 -21.01
N PRO A 185 -14.67 5.00 -21.98
CA PRO A 185 -13.84 5.16 -23.16
C PRO A 185 -12.54 5.87 -22.79
N TYR A 186 -11.50 5.67 -23.61
CA TYR A 186 -10.18 6.24 -23.39
C TYR A 186 -10.22 7.78 -23.28
N GLU A 187 -11.08 8.41 -24.07
CA GLU A 187 -11.24 9.87 -24.19
C GLU A 187 -11.83 10.49 -22.93
N ALA A 188 -12.60 9.73 -22.14
CA ALA A 188 -13.20 10.22 -20.89
C ALA A 188 -12.17 10.43 -19.77
N ILE A 189 -10.94 9.91 -19.93
CA ILE A 189 -9.93 9.86 -18.89
C ILE A 189 -8.72 10.73 -19.23
N HIS A 190 -8.48 11.74 -18.40
CA HIS A 190 -7.31 12.61 -18.47
C HIS A 190 -6.18 12.08 -17.60
N CYS A 191 -4.95 12.00 -18.13
CA CYS A 191 -3.76 11.61 -17.34
C CYS A 191 -2.83 12.82 -17.12
N VAL A 192 -2.68 13.25 -15.87
CA VAL A 192 -1.77 14.36 -15.50
C VAL A 192 -0.34 13.85 -15.35
N MET A 193 0.49 14.10 -16.37
CA MET A 193 1.90 13.70 -16.43
C MET A 193 2.76 14.86 -16.95
N SER A 194 4.07 14.81 -16.67
CA SER A 194 5.01 15.81 -17.20
C SER A 194 4.96 15.84 -18.73
N GLY A 195 4.82 17.03 -19.33
CA GLY A 195 4.74 17.20 -20.78
C GLY A 195 3.37 16.97 -21.43
N LYS A 196 2.32 16.64 -20.66
CA LYS A 196 0.93 16.62 -21.14
C LYS A 196 0.19 17.88 -20.72
N SER A 197 -0.83 18.28 -21.51
CA SER A 197 -1.71 19.39 -21.14
C SER A 197 -2.29 19.15 -19.75
N LYS A 198 -2.36 20.23 -18.95
CA LYS A 198 -2.98 20.21 -17.61
C LYS A 198 -4.48 20.49 -17.68
N GLU A 199 -4.98 20.88 -18.85
CA GLU A 199 -6.39 21.15 -19.06
C GLU A 199 -7.15 19.84 -19.17
N VAL A 200 -8.12 19.67 -18.27
CA VAL A 200 -8.97 18.49 -18.23
C VAL A 200 -9.94 18.50 -19.42
N GLY A 201 -10.42 19.69 -19.83
CA GLY A 201 -11.45 19.84 -20.88
C GLY A 201 -12.75 19.15 -20.48
N ASP A 202 -13.40 18.48 -21.43
CA ASP A 202 -14.67 17.76 -21.22
C ASP A 202 -14.49 16.36 -20.61
N ARG A 203 -13.26 15.99 -20.24
CA ARG A 203 -12.97 14.68 -19.63
C ARG A 203 -13.58 14.58 -18.24
N LEU A 204 -14.19 13.42 -17.97
CA LEU A 204 -14.96 13.15 -16.76
C LEU A 204 -14.07 12.69 -15.59
N ILE A 205 -12.96 12.01 -15.90
CA ILE A 205 -12.06 11.43 -14.92
C ILE A 205 -10.67 11.98 -15.12
N THR A 206 -10.00 12.36 -14.04
CA THR A 206 -8.59 12.73 -14.04
C THR A 206 -7.79 11.74 -13.20
N VAL A 207 -6.73 11.15 -13.75
CA VAL A 207 -5.77 10.32 -13.02
C VAL A 207 -4.46 11.08 -12.88
N SER A 208 -3.96 11.22 -11.65
CA SER A 208 -2.77 12.01 -11.33
C SER A 208 -1.91 11.36 -10.25
N THR A 209 -0.65 11.79 -10.15
CA THR A 209 0.18 11.46 -9.00
C THR A 209 0.03 12.51 -7.89
N TRP A 210 0.37 12.15 -6.66
CA TRP A 210 0.40 13.09 -5.53
C TRP A 210 1.22 14.33 -5.80
N GLN A 211 2.39 14.15 -6.39
CA GLN A 211 3.37 15.20 -6.67
C GLN A 211 2.89 16.16 -7.76
N SER A 212 2.06 15.67 -8.69
CA SER A 212 1.44 16.48 -9.74
C SER A 212 0.19 17.21 -9.22
N ALA A 213 -0.65 16.51 -8.45
CA ALA A 213 -1.87 17.05 -7.89
C ALA A 213 -1.59 18.15 -6.87
N CYS A 214 -0.61 17.99 -5.98
CA CYS A 214 -0.28 19.00 -4.95
C CYS A 214 0.27 20.31 -5.50
N LYS A 215 0.58 20.39 -6.80
CA LYS A 215 1.02 21.61 -7.49
C LYS A 215 -0.13 22.34 -8.19
N GLN A 216 -1.33 21.78 -8.20
CA GLN A 216 -2.48 22.43 -8.83
C GLN A 216 -3.08 23.49 -7.87
N PRO A 217 -3.64 24.58 -8.42
CA PRO A 217 -4.30 25.60 -7.61
C PRO A 217 -5.61 25.10 -7.03
N LYS A 218 -6.11 25.76 -5.97
CA LYS A 218 -7.37 25.40 -5.29
C LYS A 218 -8.57 25.36 -6.25
N GLU A 219 -8.60 26.27 -7.22
CA GLU A 219 -9.63 26.38 -8.25
C GLU A 219 -9.72 25.13 -9.11
N TRP A 220 -8.59 24.49 -9.40
CA TRP A 220 -8.54 23.26 -10.18
C TRP A 220 -9.29 22.12 -9.47
N PHE A 221 -9.31 22.11 -8.14
CA PHE A 221 -10.00 21.09 -7.35
C PHE A 221 -11.52 21.25 -7.31
N ARG A 222 -12.05 22.44 -7.60
CA ARG A 222 -13.50 22.72 -7.51
C ARG A 222 -14.35 21.89 -8.47
N GLN A 223 -13.77 21.43 -9.57
CA GLN A 223 -14.47 20.62 -10.59
C GLN A 223 -14.76 19.17 -10.14
N TYR A 224 -14.12 18.70 -9.06
CA TYR A 224 -14.22 17.30 -8.63
C TYR A 224 -15.16 17.16 -7.44
N GLY A 225 -16.20 16.34 -7.60
CA GLY A 225 -17.08 15.97 -6.48
C GLY A 225 -16.75 14.60 -5.88
N MET A 226 -15.86 13.83 -6.52
CA MET A 226 -15.28 12.60 -5.97
C MET A 226 -13.76 12.60 -6.10
N VAL A 227 -13.08 12.17 -5.03
CA VAL A 227 -11.67 11.82 -5.03
C VAL A 227 -11.46 10.39 -4.54
N ILE A 228 -10.71 9.62 -5.32
CA ILE A 228 -10.30 8.26 -4.99
C ILE A 228 -8.78 8.24 -4.91
N VAL A 229 -8.28 7.69 -3.82
CA VAL A 229 -6.88 7.79 -3.49
C VAL A 229 -6.32 6.40 -3.26
N ASP A 230 -5.63 5.86 -4.26
CA ASP A 230 -5.04 4.53 -4.17
C ASP A 230 -3.69 4.55 -3.43
N GLU A 231 -3.43 3.45 -2.72
CA GLU A 231 -2.22 3.26 -1.92
C GLU A 231 -1.97 4.44 -0.96
N CYS A 232 -3.03 4.95 -0.32
CA CYS A 232 -2.98 6.20 0.45
C CYS A 232 -1.93 6.20 1.58
N HIS A 233 -1.56 5.03 2.11
CA HIS A 233 -0.50 4.85 3.11
C HIS A 233 0.89 5.31 2.64
N LYS A 234 1.15 5.37 1.32
CA LYS A 234 2.44 5.77 0.75
C LYS A 234 2.65 7.28 0.70
N ALA A 235 1.56 8.05 0.69
CA ALA A 235 1.63 9.49 0.65
C ALA A 235 1.95 10.07 2.04
N THR A 236 2.77 11.11 2.06
CA THR A 236 3.04 11.85 3.30
C THR A 236 1.79 12.61 3.72
N ALA A 237 1.64 12.84 5.03
CA ALA A 237 0.56 13.65 5.60
C ALA A 237 0.42 14.97 4.83
N LYS A 238 1.52 15.69 4.68
CA LYS A 238 1.54 17.03 4.07
C LYS A 238 0.95 17.05 2.66
N ASN A 239 1.35 16.11 1.79
CA ASN A 239 0.88 16.10 0.41
C ASN A 239 -0.62 15.79 0.32
N LEU A 240 -1.05 14.82 1.13
CA LEU A 240 -2.44 14.39 1.19
C LEU A 240 -3.35 15.48 1.78
N THR A 241 -2.93 16.06 2.89
CA THR A 241 -3.63 17.14 3.59
C THR A 241 -3.84 18.33 2.65
N ASN A 242 -2.80 18.77 1.94
CA ASN A 242 -2.93 19.91 1.01
C ASN A 242 -3.97 19.63 -0.07
N ILE A 243 -3.89 18.47 -0.73
CA ILE A 243 -4.83 18.13 -1.81
C ILE A 243 -6.25 18.02 -1.25
N VAL A 244 -6.46 17.12 -0.28
CA VAL A 244 -7.79 16.73 0.16
C VAL A 244 -8.51 17.85 0.91
N ASN A 245 -7.79 18.71 1.63
CA ASN A 245 -8.40 19.86 2.31
C ASN A 245 -8.84 20.95 1.33
N ASP A 246 -8.11 21.15 0.23
CA ASP A 246 -8.47 22.13 -0.81
C ASP A 246 -9.71 21.69 -1.62
N MET A 247 -10.07 20.41 -1.59
CA MET A 247 -11.28 19.87 -2.21
C MET A 247 -12.55 20.14 -1.37
N THR A 248 -12.87 21.41 -1.15
CA THR A 248 -13.99 21.86 -0.29
C THR A 248 -15.38 21.51 -0.84
N HIS A 249 -15.51 21.27 -2.15
CA HIS A 249 -16.76 20.86 -2.81
C HIS A 249 -16.88 19.34 -3.02
N CYS A 250 -15.84 18.58 -2.64
CA CYS A 250 -15.76 17.16 -2.94
C CYS A 250 -16.45 16.32 -1.86
N ARG A 251 -17.72 15.96 -2.10
CA ARG A 251 -18.56 15.17 -1.19
C ARG A 251 -17.99 13.77 -0.97
N PHE A 252 -17.48 13.13 -2.02
CA PHE A 252 -16.99 11.76 -1.95
C PHE A 252 -15.46 11.70 -1.81
N LYS A 253 -14.95 11.17 -0.69
CA LYS A 253 -13.50 11.06 -0.45
C LYS A 253 -13.12 9.66 -0.01
N ILE A 254 -12.56 8.88 -0.91
CA ILE A 254 -12.27 7.46 -0.71
C ILE A 254 -10.76 7.24 -0.68
N GLY A 255 -10.25 6.68 0.42
CA GLY A 255 -8.87 6.25 0.54
C GLY A 255 -8.77 4.74 0.46
N MET A 256 -7.96 4.18 -0.43
CA MET A 256 -7.78 2.73 -0.56
C MET A 256 -6.37 2.31 -0.15
N THR A 257 -6.25 1.26 0.66
CA THR A 257 -4.95 0.78 1.12
C THR A 257 -4.99 -0.70 1.49
N GLY A 258 -3.89 -1.43 1.26
CA GLY A 258 -3.73 -2.80 1.77
C GLY A 258 -3.00 -2.86 3.12
N SER A 259 -2.34 -1.76 3.50
CA SER A 259 -1.42 -1.70 4.64
C SER A 259 -1.61 -0.42 5.45
N PRO A 260 -2.77 -0.18 6.08
CA PRO A 260 -3.00 1.06 6.85
C PRO A 260 -2.00 1.25 8.01
N LYS A 261 -1.45 0.16 8.57
CA LYS A 261 -0.48 0.18 9.68
C LYS A 261 0.93 0.63 9.26
N GLU A 262 1.25 0.66 7.98
CA GLU A 262 2.58 1.00 7.43
C GLU A 262 2.61 2.43 6.88
N SER A 263 1.72 3.26 7.40
CA SER A 263 1.46 4.58 6.92
C SER A 263 2.57 5.58 7.29
N LYS A 264 2.92 6.49 6.37
CA LYS A 264 3.83 7.61 6.62
C LYS A 264 3.22 8.75 7.46
N ALA A 265 1.92 8.70 7.70
CA ALA A 265 1.19 9.70 8.47
C ALA A 265 0.37 9.04 9.58
N HIS A 266 0.07 9.83 10.62
CA HIS A 266 -0.65 9.32 11.77
C HIS A 266 -2.08 8.94 11.37
N LEU A 267 -2.62 7.86 11.93
CA LEU A 267 -3.92 7.31 11.56
C LEU A 267 -5.04 8.35 11.62
N MET A 268 -4.99 9.21 12.65
CA MET A 268 -5.95 10.31 12.85
C MET A 268 -6.00 11.28 11.67
N GLN A 269 -4.86 11.52 11.00
CA GLN A 269 -4.83 12.37 9.81
C GLN A 269 -5.63 11.74 8.68
N TYR A 270 -5.41 10.46 8.40
CA TYR A 270 -6.18 9.79 7.35
C TYR A 270 -7.66 9.70 7.67
N VAL A 271 -8.02 9.45 8.93
CA VAL A 271 -9.42 9.44 9.35
C VAL A 271 -10.03 10.84 9.13
N GLY A 272 -9.30 11.92 9.41
CA GLY A 272 -9.76 13.27 9.07
C GLY A 272 -10.00 13.49 7.57
N LEU A 273 -9.13 12.93 6.72
CA LEU A 273 -9.20 13.11 5.26
C LEU A 273 -10.26 12.20 4.59
N PHE A 274 -10.39 10.95 5.03
CA PHE A 274 -11.20 9.92 4.35
C PHE A 274 -12.34 9.36 5.20
N GLY A 275 -12.47 9.75 6.48
CA GLY A 275 -13.44 9.15 7.41
C GLY A 275 -12.96 7.81 7.97
N ASP A 276 -13.86 7.08 8.66
CA ASP A 276 -13.48 5.84 9.35
C ASP A 276 -12.96 4.75 8.41
N ILE A 277 -12.38 3.73 9.02
CA ILE A 277 -11.73 2.63 8.32
C ILE A 277 -12.71 1.47 8.21
N SER A 278 -12.97 1.03 6.99
CA SER A 278 -13.67 -0.22 6.70
C SER A 278 -12.65 -1.27 6.26
N LYS A 279 -12.42 -2.26 7.13
CA LYS A 279 -11.65 -3.45 6.79
C LYS A 279 -12.58 -4.42 6.08
N ILE A 280 -12.52 -4.44 4.75
CA ILE A 280 -13.46 -5.18 3.92
C ILE A 280 -13.16 -6.68 3.95
N VAL A 281 -11.89 -7.05 3.71
CA VAL A 281 -11.52 -8.47 3.66
C VAL A 281 -10.10 -8.70 4.16
N GLU A 282 -9.89 -9.81 4.86
CA GLU A 282 -8.56 -10.30 5.27
C GLU A 282 -7.94 -11.16 4.16
N ILE A 283 -6.62 -11.07 3.97
CA ILE A 283 -5.90 -11.91 2.98
C ILE A 283 -6.13 -13.39 3.27
N LYS A 284 -6.17 -13.79 4.55
CA LYS A 284 -6.46 -15.16 4.95
C LYS A 284 -7.82 -15.64 4.44
N GLN A 285 -8.86 -14.83 4.60
CA GLN A 285 -10.19 -15.19 4.10
C GLN A 285 -10.19 -15.37 2.57
N LEU A 286 -9.48 -14.51 1.83
CA LEU A 286 -9.32 -14.67 0.38
C LEU A 286 -8.56 -15.95 0.00
N MET A 287 -7.60 -16.38 0.81
CA MET A 287 -6.87 -17.65 0.61
C MET A 287 -7.76 -18.86 0.92
N ASP A 288 -8.50 -18.82 2.04
CA ASP A 288 -9.41 -19.88 2.48
C ASP A 288 -10.56 -20.09 1.47
N GLU A 289 -11.08 -19.01 0.88
CA GLU A 289 -12.09 -19.04 -0.19
C GLU A 289 -11.52 -19.39 -1.58
N GLY A 290 -10.20 -19.66 -1.69
CA GLY A 290 -9.53 -19.99 -2.95
C GLY A 290 -9.52 -18.85 -3.98
N GLN A 291 -9.76 -17.61 -3.54
CA GLN A 291 -9.73 -16.41 -4.39
C GLN A 291 -8.32 -15.89 -4.62
N VAL A 292 -7.40 -16.16 -3.69
CA VAL A 292 -5.96 -15.90 -3.79
C VAL A 292 -5.20 -17.21 -3.59
N THR A 293 -4.13 -17.40 -4.36
CA THR A 293 -3.28 -18.60 -4.23
C THR A 293 -2.72 -18.69 -2.79
N PRO A 294 -2.82 -19.85 -2.12
CA PRO A 294 -2.29 -20.02 -0.78
C PRO A 294 -0.78 -19.79 -0.80
N LEU A 295 -0.31 -19.10 0.23
CA LEU A 295 1.07 -18.71 0.38
C LEU A 295 1.70 -19.44 1.56
N LYS A 296 2.83 -20.08 1.30
CA LYS A 296 3.71 -20.61 2.34
C LYS A 296 4.97 -19.76 2.49
N ILE A 297 5.29 -19.33 3.70
CA ILE A 297 6.49 -18.55 4.00
C ILE A 297 7.49 -19.41 4.79
N ASN A 298 8.71 -19.56 4.30
CA ASN A 298 9.81 -20.20 4.99
C ASN A 298 10.83 -19.12 5.40
N ALA A 299 10.83 -18.75 6.68
CA ALA A 299 11.79 -17.85 7.29
C ALA A 299 13.08 -18.62 7.63
N LEU A 300 14.15 -18.37 6.88
CA LEU A 300 15.43 -19.06 7.02
C LEU A 300 16.44 -18.15 7.74
N PHE A 301 16.68 -18.41 9.02
CA PHE A 301 17.70 -17.72 9.81
C PHE A 301 19.08 -18.28 9.47
N LEU A 302 19.83 -17.54 8.67
CA LEU A 302 21.20 -17.85 8.27
C LEU A 302 22.16 -17.35 9.35
N ARG A 303 22.67 -18.28 10.16
CA ARG A 303 23.62 -18.01 11.23
C ARG A 303 25.04 -17.96 10.69
N TYR A 304 25.71 -16.85 10.95
CA TYR A 304 27.12 -16.63 10.62
C TYR A 304 28.04 -17.12 11.76
N SER A 305 29.35 -17.20 11.49
CA SER A 305 30.33 -17.55 12.51
C SER A 305 30.36 -16.53 13.65
N GLU A 306 30.81 -16.93 14.84
CA GLU A 306 30.89 -16.00 15.97
C GLU A 306 31.88 -14.85 15.73
N GLU A 307 32.96 -15.12 14.99
CA GLU A 307 33.95 -14.11 14.63
C GLU A 307 33.32 -13.01 13.77
N GLU A 308 32.59 -13.39 12.73
CA GLU A 308 31.87 -12.45 11.85
C GLU A 308 30.79 -11.68 12.62
N CYS A 309 30.03 -12.35 13.49
CA CYS A 309 29.03 -11.70 14.34
C CYS A 309 29.67 -10.62 15.22
N ARG A 310 30.84 -10.90 15.81
CA ARG A 310 31.59 -9.94 16.64
C ARG A 310 32.19 -8.82 15.79
N GLY A 311 32.71 -9.11 14.60
CA GLY A 311 33.26 -8.12 13.66
C GLY A 311 32.22 -7.10 13.17
N MET A 312 30.95 -7.53 13.07
CA MET A 312 29.82 -6.66 12.71
C MET A 312 29.22 -5.90 13.91
N LYS A 313 29.76 -6.09 15.13
CA LYS A 313 29.32 -5.35 16.30
C LYS A 313 29.69 -3.86 16.16
N GLY A 314 28.70 -2.99 16.38
CA GLY A 314 28.88 -1.53 16.33
C GLY A 314 28.87 -0.91 14.93
N LYS A 315 28.92 -1.71 13.86
CA LYS A 315 28.81 -1.23 12.48
C LYS A 315 27.42 -0.66 12.18
N ASP A 316 27.39 0.28 11.23
CA ASP A 316 26.16 0.88 10.75
C ASP A 316 25.42 -0.04 9.77
N TYR A 317 24.25 0.41 9.30
CA TYR A 317 23.41 -0.37 8.39
C TYR A 317 24.06 -0.55 7.01
N ALA A 318 24.79 0.46 6.51
CA ALA A 318 25.38 0.40 5.17
C ALA A 318 26.52 -0.63 5.12
N ASP A 319 27.36 -0.64 6.15
CA ASP A 319 28.41 -1.63 6.34
C ASP A 319 27.85 -3.04 6.49
N GLU A 320 26.78 -3.22 7.27
CA GLU A 320 26.10 -4.52 7.43
C GLU A 320 25.60 -5.07 6.10
N ILE A 321 24.96 -4.23 5.30
CA ILE A 321 24.44 -4.64 3.98
C ILE A 321 25.58 -4.95 3.00
N LYS A 322 26.67 -4.18 3.03
CA LYS A 322 27.85 -4.43 2.20
C LYS A 322 28.48 -5.77 2.53
N PHE A 323 28.61 -6.09 3.83
CA PHE A 323 29.10 -7.38 4.30
C PHE A 323 28.21 -8.53 3.82
N ILE A 324 26.90 -8.47 4.08
CA ILE A 324 25.93 -9.52 3.70
C ILE A 324 25.95 -9.77 2.18
N ASN A 325 25.89 -8.71 1.37
CA ASN A 325 25.87 -8.86 -0.10
C ASN A 325 27.20 -9.39 -0.65
N GLY A 326 28.31 -9.15 0.03
CA GLY A 326 29.65 -9.64 -0.34
C GLY A 326 29.95 -11.05 0.17
N HIS A 327 29.13 -11.60 1.06
CA HIS A 327 29.42 -12.88 1.72
C HIS A 327 29.23 -14.08 0.79
N SER A 328 30.32 -14.81 0.54
CA SER A 328 30.40 -15.87 -0.48
C SER A 328 29.50 -17.07 -0.13
N ALA A 329 29.55 -17.59 1.10
CA ALA A 329 28.77 -18.75 1.50
C ALA A 329 27.26 -18.46 1.49
N ARG A 330 26.86 -17.24 1.84
CA ARG A 330 25.46 -16.80 1.79
C ARG A 330 24.95 -16.67 0.36
N ASN A 331 25.74 -16.09 -0.55
CA ASN A 331 25.39 -16.02 -1.96
C ASN A 331 25.32 -17.40 -2.60
N LYS A 332 26.27 -18.29 -2.26
CA LYS A 332 26.25 -19.70 -2.67
C LYS A 332 25.00 -20.42 -2.16
N PHE A 333 24.59 -20.19 -0.91
CA PHE A 333 23.35 -20.73 -0.36
C PHE A 333 22.12 -20.28 -1.16
N ALA A 334 21.99 -18.98 -1.43
CA ALA A 334 20.86 -18.44 -2.20
C ALA A 334 20.81 -19.01 -3.63
N CYS A 335 21.95 -19.08 -4.31
CA CYS A 335 22.04 -19.68 -5.64
C CYS A 335 21.72 -21.18 -5.62
N ASN A 336 22.23 -21.94 -4.65
CA ASN A 336 21.96 -23.37 -4.51
C ASN A 336 20.48 -23.65 -4.24
N LEU A 337 19.84 -22.82 -3.41
CA LEU A 337 18.40 -22.89 -3.18
C LEU A 337 17.63 -22.65 -4.47
N ALA A 338 17.99 -21.61 -5.23
CA ALA A 338 17.35 -21.32 -6.52
C ALA A 338 17.52 -22.48 -7.52
N LEU A 339 18.74 -23.01 -7.66
CA LEU A 339 19.04 -24.15 -8.54
C LEU A 339 18.28 -25.41 -8.14
N LYS A 340 18.21 -25.71 -6.84
CA LYS A 340 17.49 -26.88 -6.32
C LYS A 340 16.01 -26.83 -6.69
N LEU A 341 15.40 -25.66 -6.63
CA LEU A 341 13.98 -25.46 -6.96
C LEU A 341 13.77 -25.47 -8.47
N ALA A 342 14.62 -24.78 -9.23
CA ALA A 342 14.56 -24.76 -10.70
C ALA A 342 14.70 -26.16 -11.33
N ARG A 343 15.58 -27.01 -10.78
CA ARG A 343 15.75 -28.41 -11.22
C ARG A 343 14.51 -29.28 -11.00
N ARG A 344 13.57 -28.86 -10.14
CA ARG A 344 12.26 -29.49 -9.97
C ARG A 344 11.24 -29.04 -11.02
N GLN A 345 11.68 -28.31 -12.05
CA GLN A 345 10.83 -27.68 -13.05
C GLN A 345 9.91 -26.59 -12.48
N GLU A 346 10.26 -26.03 -11.31
CA GLU A 346 9.53 -24.96 -10.65
C GLU A 346 10.23 -23.62 -10.90
N ASN A 347 9.48 -22.59 -11.28
CA ASN A 347 10.06 -21.29 -11.61
C ASN A 347 10.39 -20.49 -10.33
N VAL A 348 11.59 -19.89 -10.32
CA VAL A 348 12.16 -19.22 -9.14
C VAL A 348 12.49 -17.78 -9.43
N PHE A 349 12.09 -16.89 -8.54
CA PHE A 349 12.50 -15.48 -8.55
C PHE A 349 13.48 -15.22 -7.41
N LEU A 350 14.72 -14.87 -7.76
CA LEU A 350 15.76 -14.50 -6.81
C LEU A 350 15.87 -12.98 -6.74
N MET A 351 15.36 -12.41 -5.65
CA MET A 351 15.16 -10.97 -5.51
C MET A 351 16.41 -10.26 -4.99
N PHE A 352 16.79 -9.14 -5.62
CA PHE A 352 17.90 -8.29 -5.17
C PHE A 352 17.49 -6.82 -5.07
N ARG A 353 18.24 -6.04 -4.28
CA ARG A 353 18.08 -4.57 -4.19
C ARG A 353 19.14 -3.81 -4.98
N TYR A 354 20.40 -4.22 -4.88
CA TYR A 354 21.52 -3.54 -5.53
C TYR A 354 21.95 -4.25 -6.81
N SER A 355 21.99 -3.54 -7.93
CA SER A 355 22.33 -4.11 -9.25
C SER A 355 23.66 -4.85 -9.28
N LYS A 356 24.68 -4.37 -8.54
CA LYS A 356 25.98 -5.06 -8.45
C LYS A 356 25.85 -6.47 -7.86
N HIS A 357 25.02 -6.62 -6.83
CA HIS A 357 24.75 -7.92 -6.21
C HIS A 357 23.88 -8.81 -7.10
N GLY A 358 22.84 -8.25 -7.71
CA GLY A 358 22.01 -8.97 -8.68
C GLY A 358 22.82 -9.54 -9.84
N LYS A 359 23.70 -8.73 -10.47
CA LYS A 359 24.59 -9.18 -11.54
C LYS A 359 25.53 -10.30 -11.08
N MET A 360 26.06 -10.20 -9.86
CA MET A 360 26.90 -11.26 -9.27
C MET A 360 26.15 -12.59 -9.14
N LEU A 361 24.93 -12.57 -8.58
CA LEU A 361 24.09 -13.76 -8.45
C LEU A 361 23.73 -14.35 -9.82
N HIS A 362 23.37 -13.50 -10.78
CA HIS A 362 23.07 -13.90 -12.15
C HIS A 362 24.26 -14.57 -12.83
N SER A 363 25.44 -13.95 -12.83
CA SER A 363 26.65 -14.53 -13.42
C SER A 363 27.04 -15.85 -12.77
N ALA A 364 26.85 -16.00 -11.45
CA ALA A 364 27.11 -17.25 -10.76
C ALA A 364 26.16 -18.37 -11.19
N LEU A 365 24.87 -18.05 -11.36
CA LEU A 365 23.84 -19.01 -11.79
C LEU A 365 23.96 -19.39 -13.26
N GLN A 366 24.22 -18.41 -14.14
CA GLN A 366 24.32 -18.61 -15.59
C GLN A 366 25.48 -19.53 -15.98
N ARG A 367 26.53 -19.62 -15.16
CA ARG A 367 27.65 -20.56 -15.37
C ARG A 367 27.27 -22.03 -15.16
N VAL A 368 26.17 -22.30 -14.45
CA VAL A 368 25.81 -23.65 -13.99
C VAL A 368 24.39 -24.05 -14.37
N TYR A 369 23.65 -23.16 -15.03
CA TYR A 369 22.27 -23.37 -15.44
C TYR A 369 21.89 -22.45 -16.60
N ASP A 370 21.27 -23.00 -17.64
CA ASP A 370 21.04 -22.28 -18.89
C ASP A 370 19.86 -21.30 -18.82
N LYS A 371 18.80 -21.67 -18.09
CA LYS A 371 17.55 -20.90 -18.01
C LYS A 371 17.60 -19.84 -16.91
N VAL A 372 18.57 -18.93 -16.99
CA VAL A 372 18.78 -17.85 -16.02
C VAL A 372 18.62 -16.51 -16.71
N TYR A 373 17.76 -15.66 -16.14
CA TYR A 373 17.42 -14.35 -16.69
C TYR A 373 17.68 -13.25 -15.66
N TYR A 374 18.16 -12.09 -16.10
CA TYR A 374 18.37 -10.93 -15.25
C TYR A 374 17.33 -9.86 -15.53
N VAL A 375 16.69 -9.33 -14.48
CA VAL A 375 15.66 -8.31 -14.59
C VAL A 375 15.90 -7.16 -13.64
N SER A 376 16.09 -5.95 -14.18
CA SER A 376 16.23 -4.71 -13.39
C SER A 376 15.20 -3.67 -13.82
N SER A 377 15.09 -2.60 -13.03
CA SER A 377 14.19 -1.48 -13.31
C SER A 377 14.56 -0.69 -14.57
N GLU A 378 15.76 -0.89 -15.10
CA GLU A 378 16.30 -0.19 -16.29
C GLU A 378 15.90 -0.86 -17.62
N ILE A 379 15.23 -2.00 -17.55
CA ILE A 379 14.83 -2.80 -18.73
C ILE A 379 13.65 -2.15 -19.45
N THR A 380 13.73 -2.15 -20.79
CA THR A 380 12.73 -1.58 -21.70
C THR A 380 11.40 -2.34 -21.66
N THR A 381 10.30 -1.71 -22.10
CA THR A 381 8.97 -2.32 -22.13
C THR A 381 8.94 -3.62 -22.97
N THR A 382 9.68 -3.64 -24.08
CA THR A 382 9.82 -4.77 -25.01
C THR A 382 10.48 -5.99 -24.37
N GLU A 383 11.56 -5.78 -23.63
CA GLU A 383 12.26 -6.86 -22.91
C GLU A 383 11.40 -7.42 -21.76
N ARG A 384 10.58 -6.59 -21.12
CA ARG A 384 9.62 -7.05 -20.09
C ARG A 384 8.54 -7.95 -20.67
N ASP A 385 7.99 -7.61 -21.82
CA ASP A 385 6.94 -8.42 -22.45
C ASP A 385 7.50 -9.73 -23.04
N ALA A 386 8.74 -9.73 -23.52
CA ALA A 386 9.45 -10.96 -23.88
C ALA A 386 9.60 -11.89 -22.65
N LEU A 387 10.00 -11.34 -21.50
CA LEU A 387 10.15 -12.12 -20.26
C LEU A 387 8.84 -12.69 -19.75
N LYS A 388 7.72 -11.97 -19.91
CA LYS A 388 6.38 -12.51 -19.62
C LYS A 388 6.08 -13.71 -20.50
N LYS A 389 6.24 -13.59 -21.82
CA LYS A 389 5.97 -14.69 -22.77
C LYS A 389 6.83 -15.92 -22.48
N MET A 390 8.10 -15.71 -22.11
CA MET A 390 9.00 -16.81 -21.72
C MET A 390 8.56 -17.45 -20.39
N ALA A 391 8.21 -16.64 -19.38
CA ALA A 391 7.76 -17.14 -18.08
C ALA A 391 6.43 -17.91 -18.13
N GLU A 392 5.61 -17.65 -19.16
CA GLU A 392 4.33 -18.34 -19.37
C GLU A 392 4.50 -19.74 -19.95
N ASN A 393 5.55 -19.99 -20.74
CA ASN A 393 5.73 -21.24 -21.48
C ASN A 393 6.89 -22.10 -20.97
N GLU A 394 7.87 -21.53 -20.28
CA GLU A 394 9.03 -22.25 -19.77
C GLU A 394 8.88 -22.72 -18.32
N LYS A 395 9.36 -23.94 -18.05
CA LYS A 395 9.48 -24.52 -16.72
C LYS A 395 10.92 -24.59 -16.25
N GLY A 396 11.10 -24.44 -14.94
CA GLY A 396 12.39 -24.48 -14.26
C GLY A 396 13.26 -23.26 -14.53
N MET A 397 12.70 -22.08 -14.78
CA MET A 397 13.48 -20.85 -14.99
C MET A 397 13.94 -20.24 -13.67
N ILE A 398 15.08 -19.54 -13.68
CA ILE A 398 15.52 -18.67 -12.58
C ILE A 398 15.56 -17.23 -13.07
N VAL A 399 14.78 -16.36 -12.44
CA VAL A 399 14.78 -14.92 -12.72
C VAL A 399 15.42 -14.18 -11.57
N VAL A 400 16.59 -13.59 -11.82
CA VAL A 400 17.26 -12.71 -10.88
C VAL A 400 16.69 -11.31 -11.07
N ALA A 401 15.78 -10.89 -10.19
CA ALA A 401 14.96 -9.69 -10.38
C ALA A 401 15.18 -8.64 -9.29
N SER A 402 15.11 -7.35 -9.65
CA SER A 402 15.11 -6.29 -8.65
C SER A 402 13.74 -6.18 -7.97
N TYR A 403 13.71 -5.81 -6.69
CA TYR A 403 12.44 -5.53 -5.98
C TYR A 403 11.58 -4.45 -6.67
N GLY A 404 12.22 -3.50 -7.36
CA GLY A 404 11.52 -2.46 -8.11
C GLY A 404 10.64 -3.02 -9.24
N VAL A 405 11.17 -3.96 -10.02
CA VAL A 405 10.43 -4.58 -11.14
C VAL A 405 9.16 -5.30 -10.66
N PHE A 406 9.29 -5.99 -9.53
CA PHE A 406 8.17 -6.69 -8.93
C PHE A 406 7.08 -5.70 -8.45
N SER A 407 7.49 -4.58 -7.85
CA SER A 407 6.56 -3.55 -7.37
C SER A 407 5.78 -2.84 -8.48
N THR A 408 6.32 -2.80 -9.71
CA THR A 408 5.69 -2.15 -10.88
C THR A 408 4.68 -3.02 -11.63
N GLY A 409 4.32 -4.20 -11.10
CA GLY A 409 3.17 -4.97 -11.61
C GLY A 409 3.45 -5.95 -12.74
N VAL A 410 4.66 -6.52 -12.81
CA VAL A 410 4.90 -7.69 -13.69
C VAL A 410 4.07 -8.86 -13.17
N SER A 411 2.98 -9.19 -13.86
CA SER A 411 2.20 -10.41 -13.61
C SER A 411 2.90 -11.58 -14.31
N ILE A 412 3.38 -12.55 -13.54
CA ILE A 412 4.03 -13.77 -14.03
C ILE A 412 3.13 -14.95 -13.72
N LYS A 413 2.67 -15.67 -14.74
CA LYS A 413 1.61 -16.68 -14.61
C LYS A 413 2.03 -17.96 -13.88
N ASN A 414 3.33 -18.31 -13.88
CA ASN A 414 3.84 -19.57 -13.35
C ASN A 414 4.87 -19.38 -12.23
N LEU A 415 4.64 -18.48 -11.27
CA LEU A 415 5.58 -18.26 -10.18
C LEU A 415 5.38 -19.26 -9.03
N HIS A 416 6.37 -20.12 -8.79
CA HIS A 416 6.31 -21.13 -7.72
C HIS A 416 7.07 -20.66 -6.47
N HIS A 417 8.26 -20.06 -6.66
CA HIS A 417 9.15 -19.69 -5.57
C HIS A 417 9.64 -18.26 -5.67
N VAL A 418 9.62 -17.54 -4.55
CA VAL A 418 10.24 -16.21 -4.41
C VAL A 418 11.28 -16.28 -3.30
N ILE A 419 12.54 -16.02 -3.62
CA ILE A 419 13.65 -15.97 -2.67
C ILE A 419 14.01 -14.52 -2.41
N PHE A 420 13.92 -14.07 -1.17
CA PHE A 420 14.41 -12.76 -0.76
C PHE A 420 15.92 -12.79 -0.61
N GLY A 421 16.62 -12.56 -1.72
CA GLY A 421 18.07 -12.51 -1.79
C GLY A 421 18.69 -11.27 -1.15
N HIS A 422 17.93 -10.41 -0.47
CA HIS A 422 18.44 -9.24 0.25
C HIS A 422 17.54 -8.93 1.47
N PRO A 423 18.11 -8.49 2.61
CA PRO A 423 17.32 -8.11 3.80
C PRO A 423 16.37 -6.95 3.49
N VAL A 424 15.06 -7.22 3.46
CA VAL A 424 14.05 -6.19 3.18
C VAL A 424 13.51 -5.60 4.48
N LYS A 425 13.58 -4.28 4.64
CA LYS A 425 12.97 -3.59 5.79
C LYS A 425 11.44 -3.60 5.74
N GLU A 426 10.86 -3.32 4.57
CA GLU A 426 9.42 -3.10 4.41
C GLU A 426 8.63 -4.41 4.24
N SER A 427 7.76 -4.69 5.20
CA SER A 427 6.66 -5.67 5.08
C SER A 427 5.72 -5.37 3.92
N THR A 428 5.66 -4.11 3.46
CA THR A 428 4.89 -3.67 2.28
C THR A 428 5.39 -4.32 1.00
N ILE A 429 6.71 -4.39 0.79
CA ILE A 429 7.28 -5.04 -0.39
C ILE A 429 6.93 -6.52 -0.36
N VAL A 430 6.94 -7.15 0.82
CA VAL A 430 6.56 -8.55 0.99
C VAL A 430 5.09 -8.76 0.66
N ARG A 431 4.17 -7.98 1.25
CA ARG A 431 2.73 -8.05 0.97
C ARG A 431 2.39 -7.75 -0.50
N GLN A 432 3.00 -6.72 -1.10
CA GLN A 432 2.72 -6.28 -2.47
C GLN A 432 3.38 -7.19 -3.51
N SER A 433 4.58 -7.69 -3.22
CA SER A 433 5.24 -8.65 -4.11
C SER A 433 4.50 -9.99 -4.06
N ILE A 434 4.08 -10.41 -2.89
CA ILE A 434 3.36 -11.67 -2.79
C ILE A 434 1.96 -11.55 -3.40
N GLY A 435 1.16 -10.53 -3.05
CA GLY A 435 -0.21 -10.39 -3.57
C GLY A 435 -0.30 -10.23 -5.10
N ARG A 436 0.69 -9.64 -5.77
CA ARG A 436 0.64 -9.42 -7.23
C ARG A 436 1.06 -10.65 -8.06
N ALA A 437 1.95 -11.50 -7.55
CA ALA A 437 2.28 -12.76 -8.24
C ALA A 437 1.26 -13.88 -8.00
N LEU A 438 0.44 -13.78 -6.95
CA LEU A 438 -0.51 -14.83 -6.55
C LEU A 438 -1.86 -14.78 -7.29
N ARG A 439 -2.04 -13.95 -8.32
CA ARG A 439 -3.32 -13.87 -9.05
C ARG A 439 -3.68 -15.25 -9.60
N LYS A 440 -4.97 -15.61 -9.49
CA LYS A 440 -5.57 -16.88 -9.91
C LYS A 440 -4.99 -17.35 -11.26
N HIS A 441 -4.27 -18.47 -11.22
CA HIS A 441 -4.04 -19.29 -12.40
C HIS A 441 -4.71 -20.66 -12.20
N GLY A 442 -5.08 -21.29 -13.32
CA GLY A 442 -5.82 -22.56 -13.35
C GLY A 442 -5.09 -23.73 -12.68
N SER A 443 -3.78 -23.61 -12.44
CA SER A 443 -3.07 -24.49 -11.52
C SER A 443 -3.14 -23.91 -10.10
N LYS A 444 -3.81 -24.63 -9.19
CA LYS A 444 -3.82 -24.38 -7.73
C LYS A 444 -2.43 -24.56 -7.07
N SER A 445 -1.34 -24.19 -7.73
CA SER A 445 0.03 -24.40 -7.24
C SER A 445 0.35 -23.41 -6.11
N LEU A 446 0.54 -23.93 -4.90
CA LEU A 446 1.03 -23.21 -3.73
C LEU A 446 2.30 -22.43 -4.05
N ALA A 447 2.30 -21.11 -3.83
CA ALA A 447 3.52 -20.32 -3.94
C ALA A 447 4.29 -20.33 -2.62
N THR A 448 5.61 -20.50 -2.69
CA THR A 448 6.48 -20.52 -1.52
C THR A 448 7.44 -19.33 -1.52
N VAL A 449 7.45 -18.59 -0.42
CA VAL A 449 8.41 -17.50 -0.17
C VAL A 449 9.53 -18.02 0.73
N TRP A 450 10.76 -17.74 0.34
CA TRP A 450 11.97 -18.06 1.09
C TRP A 450 12.56 -16.75 1.60
N ASP A 451 12.25 -16.40 2.85
CA ASP A 451 12.76 -15.19 3.50
C ASP A 451 14.12 -15.49 4.13
N LEU A 452 15.20 -15.07 3.47
CA LEU A 452 16.56 -15.24 3.98
C LEU A 452 16.86 -14.16 5.03
N ILE A 453 17.06 -14.58 6.27
CA ILE A 453 17.28 -13.70 7.42
C ILE A 453 18.72 -13.85 7.88
N ASP A 454 19.54 -12.82 7.66
CA ASP A 454 20.94 -12.80 8.05
C ASP A 454 21.08 -12.58 9.58
N ASP A 455 21.28 -13.67 10.32
CA ASP A 455 21.45 -13.70 11.78
C ASP A 455 22.92 -13.48 12.17
N LEU A 456 23.28 -12.20 12.28
CA LEU A 456 24.54 -11.70 12.81
C LEU A 456 24.39 -11.26 14.29
N CYS A 457 23.45 -11.84 15.03
CA CYS A 457 23.26 -11.48 16.44
C CYS A 457 24.49 -11.85 17.27
N VAL A 458 24.89 -10.93 18.14
CA VAL A 458 25.96 -11.18 19.11
C VAL A 458 25.36 -11.88 20.33
N MET A 459 25.95 -13.01 20.71
CA MET A 459 25.56 -13.76 21.90
C MET A 459 26.34 -13.25 23.11
N GLY A 460 25.65 -13.06 24.24
CA GLY A 460 26.25 -12.76 25.53
C GLY A 460 26.78 -14.03 26.21
N ARG A 461 27.55 -13.85 27.28
CA ARG A 461 28.14 -14.96 28.07
C ARG A 461 27.12 -15.93 28.67
N ASN A 462 25.86 -15.49 28.79
CA ASN A 462 24.72 -16.27 29.29
C ASN A 462 23.94 -17.01 28.18
N GLY A 463 24.48 -17.07 26.95
CA GLY A 463 23.81 -17.70 25.81
C GLY A 463 22.59 -16.93 25.29
N LYS A 464 22.31 -15.73 25.80
CA LYS A 464 21.23 -14.85 25.30
C LYS A 464 21.75 -13.88 24.26
N VAL A 465 20.91 -13.47 23.33
CA VAL A 465 21.25 -12.42 22.35
C VAL A 465 21.52 -11.10 23.08
N SER A 466 22.76 -10.63 23.05
CA SER A 466 23.14 -9.35 23.65
C SER A 466 22.85 -8.17 22.71
N ARG A 467 22.96 -8.39 21.39
CA ARG A 467 22.69 -7.36 20.37
C ARG A 467 22.12 -7.99 19.11
N LYS A 468 21.00 -7.44 18.64
CA LYS A 468 20.42 -7.74 17.32
C LYS A 468 20.99 -6.81 16.26
N ASN A 469 21.45 -7.38 15.15
CA ASN A 469 21.83 -6.63 13.95
C ASN A 469 20.60 -6.08 13.21
N TYR A 470 20.79 -5.21 12.23
CA TYR A 470 19.69 -4.54 11.53
C TYR A 470 18.82 -5.52 10.73
N ALA A 471 19.41 -6.50 10.04
CA ALA A 471 18.66 -7.48 9.26
C ALA A 471 17.70 -8.32 10.12
N VAL A 472 18.11 -8.71 11.34
CA VAL A 472 17.23 -9.41 12.29
C VAL A 472 16.14 -8.51 12.83
N LYS A 473 16.42 -7.22 13.11
CA LYS A 473 15.37 -6.26 13.51
C LYS A 473 14.30 -6.14 12.43
N HIS A 474 14.71 -6.00 11.17
CA HIS A 474 13.80 -5.97 10.03
C HIS A 474 13.02 -7.29 9.88
N ALA A 475 13.68 -8.43 10.07
CA ALA A 475 13.01 -9.73 10.02
C ALA A 475 11.93 -9.88 11.09
N LEU A 476 12.14 -9.37 12.30
CA LEU A 476 11.14 -9.38 13.36
C LEU A 476 9.91 -8.53 13.01
N GLU A 477 10.09 -7.40 12.33
CA GLU A 477 8.97 -6.59 11.79
C GLU A 477 8.18 -7.37 10.73
N ARG A 478 8.88 -8.09 9.84
CA ARG A 478 8.23 -8.97 8.86
C ARG A 478 7.48 -10.12 9.51
N ILE A 479 8.07 -10.81 10.47
CA ILE A 479 7.44 -11.92 11.21
C ILE A 479 6.20 -11.45 11.97
N LYS A 480 6.24 -10.26 12.59
CA LYS A 480 5.03 -9.67 13.19
C LYS A 480 3.90 -9.53 12.16
N CYS A 481 4.21 -9.17 10.92
CA CYS A 481 3.22 -9.12 9.84
C CYS A 481 2.73 -10.51 9.45
N TYR A 482 3.62 -11.51 9.38
CA TYR A 482 3.23 -12.91 9.11
C TYR A 482 2.22 -13.43 10.12
N ILE A 483 2.44 -13.14 11.40
CA ILE A 483 1.53 -13.49 12.49
C ILE A 483 0.24 -12.68 12.42
N THR A 484 0.32 -11.36 12.24
CA THR A 484 -0.85 -10.46 12.22
C THR A 484 -1.82 -10.80 11.08
N ASP A 485 -1.27 -11.16 9.92
CA ASP A 485 -2.05 -11.50 8.72
C ASP A 485 -2.38 -13.00 8.64
N LYS A 486 -1.95 -13.78 9.63
CA LYS A 486 -2.19 -15.22 9.75
C LYS A 486 -1.74 -16.01 8.50
N PHE A 487 -0.57 -15.66 7.94
CA PHE A 487 0.05 -16.44 6.86
C PHE A 487 0.51 -17.82 7.36
N ASP A 488 0.51 -18.84 6.50
CA ASP A 488 1.20 -20.11 6.78
C ASP A 488 2.71 -19.85 6.70
N TRP A 489 3.38 -19.81 7.86
CA TRP A 489 4.81 -19.56 7.92
C TRP A 489 5.52 -20.54 8.86
N THR A 490 6.74 -20.90 8.47
CA THR A 490 7.64 -21.74 9.28
C THR A 490 8.99 -21.05 9.42
N GLN A 491 9.70 -21.34 10.51
CA GLN A 491 11.07 -20.88 10.71
C GLN A 491 12.05 -22.05 10.73
N LYS A 492 13.24 -21.85 10.15
CA LYS A 492 14.37 -22.78 10.22
C LYS A 492 15.65 -22.01 10.46
N ARG A 493 16.56 -22.58 11.26
CA ARG A 493 17.90 -22.06 11.45
C ARG A 493 18.88 -22.86 10.61
N ILE A 494 19.78 -22.17 9.92
CA ILE A 494 20.78 -22.75 9.03
C ILE A 494 22.11 -22.11 9.41
N VAL A 495 23.13 -22.92 9.69
CA VAL A 495 24.49 -22.43 9.89
C VAL A 495 25.16 -22.31 8.52
N LEU A 496 25.68 -21.14 8.20
CA LEU A 496 26.51 -20.94 7.01
C LEU A 496 27.88 -21.56 7.30
N ALA A 497 28.27 -22.54 6.48
CA ALA A 497 29.57 -23.21 6.52
C ALA A 497 30.54 -22.59 5.51
#